data_AF-W6M2U5-F1
#
_entry.id   AF-W6M2U5-F1
#
_cell.length_a   1.000
_cell.length_b   1.000
_cell.length_c   1.000
_cell.angle_alpha   90.00
_cell.angle_beta   90.00
_cell.angle_gamma   90.00
#
_symmetry.space_group_name_H-M   'P 1'
#
loop_
_entity.id
_entity.type
_entity.pdbx_description
1 polymer ?
#
loop_
_entity_poly.entity_id
_entity_poly.type
_entity_poly.pdbx_seq_one_letter_code
_entity_poly.pdbx_strand_id
1 'polypeptide(L)'
;MARSSTVRKTATYHRAIKQYRSIEQDQVRVARAQRNHIGLALRAFLRLEWHCYKTGLSWLEAKLAVIRPGVRAYLANPLYNLPATT
;
A
#
# COMPACT_ATOMS: atom_id res chain seq x y z
N MET A 1 4.67 9.56 35.86
CA MET A 1 4.66 8.30 35.06
C MET A 1 4.41 8.64 33.59
N ALA A 2 5.47 8.77 32.78
CA ALA A 2 5.35 9.04 31.35
C ALA A 2 6.46 8.29 30.61
N ARG A 3 6.27 6.98 30.42
CA ARG A 3 7.10 6.17 29.52
C ARG A 3 6.16 5.38 28.61
N SER A 4 6.48 5.36 27.31
CA SER A 4 5.91 4.44 26.30
C SER A 4 4.71 4.91 25.44
N SER A 5 4.86 6.00 24.68
CA SER A 5 4.02 6.24 23.48
C SER A 5 4.80 6.29 22.16
N THR A 6 6.13 6.48 22.18
CA THR A 6 6.95 6.63 20.96
C THR A 6 7.39 5.30 20.34
N VAL A 7 7.77 4.31 21.15
CA VAL A 7 8.27 3.00 20.67
C VAL A 7 7.17 2.16 19.99
N ARG A 8 5.91 2.40 20.36
CA ARG A 8 4.75 1.73 19.73
C ARG A 8 4.44 2.23 18.32
N LYS A 9 5.01 3.37 17.90
CA LYS A 9 4.77 3.94 16.56
C LYS A 9 5.65 3.29 15.48
N THR A 10 6.91 2.97 15.77
CA THR A 10 7.84 2.40 14.77
C THR A 10 7.50 0.97 14.37
N ALA A 11 7.24 0.06 15.32
CA ALA A 11 6.87 -1.32 14.99
C ALA A 11 5.55 -1.39 14.21
N THR A 12 4.57 -0.58 14.60
CA THR A 12 3.28 -0.47 13.90
C THR A 12 3.45 0.10 12.49
N TYR A 13 4.31 1.10 12.33
CA TYR A 13 4.66 1.69 11.03
C TYR A 13 5.33 0.66 10.10
N HIS A 14 6.32 -0.09 10.60
CA HIS A 14 6.97 -1.15 9.82
C HIS A 14 5.99 -2.26 9.41
N ARG A 15 5.10 -2.68 10.33
CA ARG A 15 4.06 -3.68 10.01
C ARG A 15 3.08 -3.15 8.97
N ALA A 16 2.65 -1.90 9.10
CA ALA A 16 1.74 -1.27 8.15
C ALA A 16 2.37 -1.16 6.76
N ILE A 17 3.65 -0.78 6.66
CA ILE A 17 4.34 -0.75 5.38
C ILE A 17 4.35 -2.12 4.71
N LYS A 18 4.72 -3.17 5.44
CA LYS A 18 4.76 -4.55 4.90
C LYS A 18 3.40 -5.04 4.44
N GLN A 19 2.33 -4.65 5.14
CA GLN A 19 0.97 -5.12 4.86
C GLN A 19 0.28 -4.31 3.75
N TYR A 20 0.49 -3.00 3.70
CA TYR A 20 -0.17 -2.13 2.73
C TYR A 20 0.65 -1.91 1.44
N ARG A 21 1.97 -2.08 1.50
CA ARG A 21 2.86 -2.15 0.32
C ARG A 21 3.52 -3.52 0.27
N SER A 22 3.41 -4.17 -0.89
CA SER A 22 4.02 -5.47 -1.21
C SER A 22 5.56 -5.42 -1.34
N ILE A 23 6.25 -4.69 -0.46
CA ILE A 23 7.71 -4.50 -0.52
C ILE A 23 8.45 -5.84 -0.35
N GLU A 24 7.88 -6.75 0.45
CA GLU A 24 8.48 -8.06 0.73
C GLU A 24 8.18 -9.11 -0.36
N GLN A 25 7.24 -8.82 -1.26
CA GLN A 25 6.82 -9.76 -2.31
C GLN A 25 7.44 -9.44 -3.67
N ASP A 26 8.27 -8.40 -3.76
CA ASP A 26 8.93 -8.00 -4.99
C ASP A 26 9.92 -9.08 -5.46
N GLN A 27 9.71 -9.58 -6.68
CA GLN A 27 10.53 -10.64 -7.30
C GLN A 27 11.78 -10.09 -8.02
N VAL A 28 11.98 -8.77 -7.99
CA VAL A 28 13.11 -8.11 -8.62
C VAL A 28 14.42 -8.57 -7.98
N ARG A 29 15.36 -9.07 -8.80
CA ARG A 29 16.67 -9.59 -8.35
C ARG A 29 17.83 -8.59 -8.49
N VAL A 30 17.58 -7.44 -9.12
CA VAL A 30 18.60 -6.41 -9.34
C VAL A 30 18.59 -5.40 -8.19
N ALA A 31 19.72 -5.27 -7.49
CA ALA A 31 19.83 -4.45 -6.28
C ALA A 31 19.38 -2.98 -6.48
N ARG A 32 19.70 -2.37 -7.63
CA ARG A 32 19.24 -1.01 -7.95
C ARG A 32 17.72 -0.92 -8.03
N ALA A 33 17.09 -1.88 -8.71
CA ALA A 33 15.65 -1.89 -8.88
C ALA A 33 14.93 -2.19 -7.56
N GLN A 34 15.48 -3.07 -6.72
CA GLN A 34 14.99 -3.30 -5.35
C GLN A 34 15.01 -2.02 -4.51
N ARG A 35 16.14 -1.29 -4.49
CA ARG A 35 16.26 -0.02 -3.75
C ARG A 35 15.25 1.02 -4.25
N ASN A 36 15.05 1.11 -5.57
CA ASN A 36 14.05 2.00 -6.15
C ASN A 36 12.62 1.59 -5.76
N HIS A 37 12.30 0.29 -5.78
CA HIS A 37 11.00 -0.23 -5.35
C HIS A 37 10.71 0.12 -3.89
N ILE A 38 11.67 -0.13 -3.00
CA ILE A 38 11.58 0.21 -1.56
C ILE A 38 11.36 1.72 -1.40
N GLY A 39 12.18 2.55 -2.05
CA GLY A 39 12.06 4.00 -1.97
C GLY A 39 10.70 4.52 -2.46
N LEU A 40 10.20 3.98 -3.57
CA LEU A 40 8.89 4.35 -4.11
C LEU A 40 7.76 3.89 -3.19
N ALA A 41 7.87 2.70 -2.60
CA ALA A 41 6.89 2.18 -1.67
C ALA A 41 6.81 3.01 -0.38
N LEU A 42 7.95 3.44 0.18
CA LEU A 42 8.00 4.35 1.32
C LEU A 42 7.34 5.70 1.00
N ARG A 43 7.66 6.28 -0.17
CA ARG A 43 7.05 7.55 -0.61
C ARG A 43 5.54 7.42 -0.81
N ALA A 44 5.07 6.30 -1.35
CA ALA A 44 3.65 6.02 -1.51
C ALA A 44 2.94 5.84 -0.16
N PHE A 45 3.58 5.15 0.79
CA PHE A 45 3.03 4.95 2.14
C PHE A 45 2.88 6.28 2.89
N LEU A 46 3.89 7.16 2.86
CA LEU A 46 3.82 8.48 3.48
C LEU A 46 2.68 9.33 2.90
N ARG A 47 2.45 9.26 1.59
CA ARG A 47 1.31 9.95 0.95
C ARG A 47 -0.03 9.38 1.41
N LEU A 48 -0.13 8.06 1.54
CA LEU A 48 -1.33 7.40 2.06
C LEU A 48 -1.60 7.81 3.51
N GLU A 49 -0.57 7.83 4.35
CA GLU A 49 -0.68 8.24 5.76
C GLU A 49 -1.10 9.70 5.87
N TRP A 50 -0.49 10.60 5.10
CA TRP A 50 -0.90 12.00 5.03
C TRP A 50 -2.35 12.17 4.59
N HIS A 51 -2.77 11.42 3.56
CA HIS A 51 -4.15 11.46 3.09
C HIS A 51 -5.12 10.99 4.18
N CYS A 52 -4.81 9.89 4.88
CA CYS A 52 -5.61 9.38 5.99
C CYS A 52 -5.67 10.37 7.16
N TYR A 53 -4.56 11.04 7.47
CA TYR A 53 -4.53 12.11 8.47
C TYR A 53 -5.44 13.29 8.10
N LYS A 54 -5.45 13.69 6.82
CA LYS A 54 -6.28 14.79 6.33
C LYS A 54 -7.78 14.45 6.26
N THR A 55 -8.13 13.22 5.90
CA THR A 55 -9.52 12.81 5.68
C THR A 55 -10.16 12.09 6.87
N GLY A 56 -9.35 11.64 7.84
CA GLY A 56 -9.80 10.81 8.95
C GLY A 56 -10.09 9.35 8.56
N LEU A 57 -9.81 8.95 7.31
CA LEU A 57 -10.03 7.59 6.83
C LEU A 57 -8.98 6.62 7.38
N SER A 58 -9.36 5.34 7.52
CA SER A 58 -8.38 4.29 7.77
C SER A 58 -7.52 4.00 6.52
N TRP A 59 -6.32 3.45 6.72
CA TRP A 59 -5.45 3.05 5.60
C TRP A 59 -6.12 2.07 4.63
N LEU A 60 -6.95 1.16 5.15
CA LEU A 60 -7.71 0.21 4.34
C LEU A 60 -8.75 0.92 3.47
N GLU A 61 -9.53 1.82 4.05
CA GLU A 61 -10.56 2.58 3.32
C GLU A 61 -9.93 3.48 2.27
N ALA A 62 -8.85 4.20 2.61
CA ALA A 62 -8.13 5.04 1.66
C ALA A 62 -7.57 4.22 0.49
N LYS A 63 -7.03 3.02 0.76
CA LYS A 63 -6.57 2.10 -0.29
C LYS A 63 -7.73 1.63 -1.16
N LEU A 64 -8.86 1.23 -0.56
CA LEU A 64 -10.05 0.78 -1.27
C LEU A 64 -10.73 1.89 -2.07
N ALA A 65 -10.64 3.15 -1.62
CA ALA A 65 -11.15 4.31 -2.33
C ALA A 65 -10.47 4.51 -3.69
N VAL A 66 -9.21 4.06 -3.85
CA VAL A 66 -8.50 4.06 -5.13
C VAL A 66 -8.78 2.79 -5.93
N ILE A 67 -8.77 1.62 -5.28
CA ILE A 67 -8.90 0.32 -5.98
C ILE A 67 -10.32 0.10 -6.51
N ARG A 68 -11.36 0.38 -5.71
CA ARG A 68 -12.74 0.05 -6.05
C ARG A 68 -13.22 0.77 -7.32
N PRO A 69 -12.97 2.08 -7.53
CA PRO A 69 -13.31 2.73 -8.79
C PRO A 69 -12.59 2.10 -9.99
N GLY A 70 -11.30 1.76 -9.86
CA GLY A 70 -10.55 1.11 -10.92
C GLY A 70 -11.10 -0.27 -11.30
N VAL A 71 -11.44 -1.09 -10.31
CA VAL A 71 -12.07 -2.41 -10.53
C VAL A 71 -13.46 -2.23 -11.17
N ARG A 72 -14.27 -1.28 -10.70
CA ARG A 72 -15.59 -1.00 -11.30
C ARG A 72 -15.46 -0.57 -12.76
N ALA A 73 -14.51 0.32 -13.08
CA ALA A 73 -14.26 0.75 -14.44
C ALA A 73 -13.80 -0.41 -15.33
N TYR A 74 -12.94 -1.29 -14.81
CA TYR A 74 -12.51 -2.48 -15.53
C TYR A 74 -13.65 -3.46 -15.80
N LEU A 75 -14.50 -3.73 -14.80
CA LEU A 75 -15.65 -4.62 -14.98
C LEU A 75 -16.69 -4.05 -15.95
N ALA A 76 -16.81 -2.72 -16.03
CA ALA A 76 -17.70 -2.07 -16.99
C ALA A 76 -17.17 -2.12 -18.43
N ASN A 77 -15.84 -2.10 -18.62
CA ASN A 77 -15.20 -2.19 -19.92
C ASN A 77 -13.86 -2.95 -19.84
N PRO A 78 -13.88 -4.29 -19.88
CA PRO A 78 -12.68 -5.09 -19.69
C PRO A 78 -11.76 -5.00 -20.89
N LEU A 79 -10.51 -4.59 -20.65
CA LEU A 79 -9.46 -4.59 -21.69
C LEU A 79 -8.94 -6.01 -22.00
N TYR A 80 -8.99 -6.89 -21.00
CA TYR A 80 -8.48 -8.26 -21.10
C TYR A 80 -9.56 -9.26 -20.63
N ASN A 81 -9.97 -10.15 -21.51
CA ASN A 81 -10.80 -11.30 -21.12
C ASN A 81 -9.87 -12.43 -20.71
N LEU A 82 -9.84 -12.73 -19.41
CA LEU A 82 -9.12 -13.89 -18.90
C LEU A 82 -9.93 -15.14 -19.26
N PRO A 83 -9.30 -16.20 -19.80
CA PRO A 83 -9.99 -17.45 -20.08
C PRO A 83 -10.53 -18.05 -18.77
N ALA A 84 -11.68 -18.70 -18.83
CA ALA A 84 -12.26 -19.39 -17.68
C ALA A 84 -11.31 -20.51 -17.22
N THR A 85 -10.97 -20.52 -15.93
CA THR A 85 -10.23 -21.63 -15.33
C THR A 85 -11.11 -22.87 -15.37
N THR A 86 -10.70 -23.89 -16.13
CA THR A 86 -11.34 -25.21 -16.18
C THR A 86 -10.96 -26.03 -14.96
#